data_AF-A0AA96N902-F1
#
_entry.id   AF-A0AA96N902-F1
#
_cell.length_a   1.000
_cell.length_b   1.000
_cell.length_c   1.000
_cell.angle_alpha   90.00
_cell.angle_beta   90.00
_cell.angle_gamma   90.00
#
_symmetry.space_group_name_H-M   'P 1'
#
loop_
_entity.id
_entity.type
_entity.pdbx_description
1 polymer ?
#
loop_
_entity_poly.entity_id
_entity_poly.type
_entity_poly.pdbx_seq_one_letter_code
_entity_poly.pdbx_strand_id
1 'polypeptide(L)'
;MLYLYEIRKLIKDIEDFQDPLETIECLHIRSEFNEVYDHLTKQEKKELDECDHKIREKAVGILKHLELVHDFRKSKQSDQEWWWHLDKVISGEIDLGNEEQMT
;
A
#
# COMPACT_ATOMS: atom_id res chain seq x y z
N MET A 1 -8.66 -17.90 0.98
CA MET A 1 -7.52 -18.78 0.58
C MET A 1 -6.81 -18.26 -0.67
N LEU A 2 -7.53 -17.90 -1.76
CA LEU A 2 -6.91 -17.25 -2.92
C LEU A 2 -6.31 -15.88 -2.53
N TYR A 3 -7.09 -15.03 -1.85
CA TYR A 3 -6.62 -13.72 -1.40
C TYR A 3 -5.39 -13.77 -0.51
N LEU A 4 -5.30 -14.73 0.43
CA LEU A 4 -4.11 -14.87 1.27
C LEU A 4 -2.83 -15.09 0.45
N TYR A 5 -2.90 -15.87 -0.63
CA TYR A 5 -1.77 -16.06 -1.52
C TYR A 5 -1.42 -14.77 -2.27
N GLU A 6 -2.41 -14.05 -2.77
CA GLU A 6 -2.23 -12.81 -3.52
C GLU A 6 -1.70 -11.67 -2.65
N ILE A 7 -2.20 -11.53 -1.42
CA ILE A 7 -1.69 -10.56 -0.42
C ILE A 7 -0.21 -10.86 -0.11
N ARG A 8 0.15 -12.14 0.08
CA ARG A 8 1.55 -12.52 0.32
C ARG A 8 2.46 -12.29 -0.87
N LYS A 9 1.93 -12.45 -2.09
CA LYS A 9 2.66 -12.11 -3.30
C LYS A 9 2.89 -10.60 -3.34
N LEU A 10 1.84 -9.81 -3.12
CA LEU A 10 1.92 -8.35 -3.04
C LEU A 10 2.96 -7.88 -2.02
N ILE A 11 3.00 -8.49 -0.82
CA ILE A 11 4.03 -8.16 0.19
C ILE A 11 5.44 -8.36 -0.37
N LYS A 12 5.71 -9.49 -1.04
CA LYS A 12 7.03 -9.76 -1.63
C LYS A 12 7.39 -8.77 -2.73
N ASP A 13 6.42 -8.44 -3.58
CA ASP A 13 6.61 -7.49 -4.67
C ASP A 13 6.88 -6.07 -4.12
N ILE A 14 6.22 -5.67 -3.02
CA ILE A 14 6.51 -4.43 -2.28
C ILE A 14 7.85 -4.49 -1.53
N GLU A 15 8.30 -5.66 -1.08
CA GLU A 15 9.61 -5.82 -0.43
C GLU A 15 10.77 -5.60 -1.41
N ASP A 16 10.62 -6.08 -2.64
CA ASP A 16 11.63 -6.06 -3.70
C ASP A 16 11.19 -5.23 -4.92
N PHE A 17 10.60 -4.06 -4.70
CA PHE A 17 10.12 -3.17 -5.75
C PHE A 17 11.27 -2.73 -6.70
N GLN A 18 11.41 -3.40 -7.86
CA GLN A 18 12.47 -3.16 -8.84
C GLN A 18 11.99 -2.46 -10.12
N ASP A 19 10.78 -2.79 -10.60
CA ASP A 19 10.21 -2.20 -11.81
C ASP A 19 9.09 -1.19 -11.46
N PRO A 20 9.14 0.05 -11.98
CA PRO A 20 8.15 1.06 -11.62
C PRO A 20 6.73 0.74 -12.09
N LEU A 21 6.56 0.05 -13.23
CA LEU A 21 5.23 -0.31 -13.73
C LEU A 21 4.64 -1.44 -12.89
N GLU A 22 5.44 -2.47 -12.57
CA GLU A 22 5.02 -3.54 -11.66
C GLU A 22 4.68 -2.99 -10.25
N THR A 23 5.45 -1.99 -9.79
CA THR A 23 5.17 -1.34 -8.49
C THR A 23 3.87 -0.52 -8.53
N ILE A 24 3.53 0.11 -9.67
CA ILE A 24 2.20 0.75 -9.86
C ILE A 24 1.09 -0.30 -9.87
N GLU A 25 1.29 -1.45 -10.52
CA GLU A 25 0.32 -2.55 -10.48
C GLU A 25 0.10 -3.04 -9.05
N CYS A 26 1.13 -3.08 -8.21
CA CYS A 26 1.00 -3.40 -6.79
C CYS A 26 0.04 -2.43 -6.05
N LEU A 27 0.10 -1.13 -6.35
CA LEU A 27 -0.82 -0.14 -5.77
C LEU A 27 -2.26 -0.33 -6.27
N HIS A 28 -2.44 -0.75 -7.53
CA HIS A 28 -3.75 -1.14 -8.05
C HIS A 28 -4.29 -2.39 -7.36
N ILE A 29 -3.48 -3.44 -7.20
CA ILE A 29 -3.87 -4.66 -6.47
C ILE A 29 -4.25 -4.31 -5.02
N ARG A 30 -3.52 -3.42 -4.36
CA ARG A 30 -3.89 -2.95 -3.02
C ARG A 30 -5.25 -2.24 -2.99
N SER A 31 -5.59 -1.53 -4.06
CA SER A 31 -6.90 -0.87 -4.26
C SER A 31 -8.02 -1.90 -4.42
N GLU A 32 -7.79 -2.96 -5.20
CA GLU A 32 -8.74 -4.08 -5.32
C GLU A 32 -9.04 -4.72 -3.96
N PHE A 33 -8.01 -4.89 -3.11
CA PHE A 33 -8.22 -5.41 -1.75
C PHE A 33 -8.99 -4.47 -0.84
N ASN A 34 -8.95 -3.16 -1.08
CA ASN A 34 -9.79 -2.20 -0.38
C ASN A 34 -11.27 -2.38 -0.72
N GLU A 35 -11.58 -2.62 -2.00
CA GLU A 35 -12.95 -2.84 -2.47
C GLU A 35 -13.57 -4.12 -1.89
N VAL A 36 -12.77 -5.17 -1.69
CA VAL A 36 -13.23 -6.44 -1.13
C VAL A 36 -12.94 -6.60 0.36
N TYR A 37 -12.50 -5.55 1.06
CA TYR A 37 -12.00 -5.63 2.44
C TYR A 37 -13.00 -6.29 3.40
N ASP A 38 -14.29 -5.99 3.28
CA ASP A 38 -15.34 -6.57 4.12
C ASP A 38 -15.54 -8.08 3.93
N HIS A 39 -15.07 -8.62 2.81
CA HIS A 39 -15.11 -10.05 2.49
C HIS A 39 -13.84 -10.81 2.92
N LEU A 40 -12.79 -10.09 3.33
CA LEU A 40 -11.55 -10.70 3.80
C LEU A 40 -11.74 -11.36 5.16
N THR A 41 -11.14 -12.54 5.32
CA THR A 41 -11.05 -13.19 6.63
C THR A 41 -10.16 -12.39 7.59
N LYS A 42 -10.25 -12.65 8.90
CA LYS A 42 -9.36 -12.02 9.89
C LYS A 42 -7.88 -12.22 9.58
N GLN A 43 -7.50 -13.40 9.07
CA GLN A 43 -6.11 -13.68 8.69
C GLN A 43 -5.69 -12.86 7.46
N GLU A 44 -6.56 -12.77 6.45
CA GLU A 44 -6.27 -11.99 5.24
C GLU A 44 -6.17 -10.49 5.57
N LYS A 45 -7.04 -9.95 6.45
CA LYS A 45 -6.93 -8.58 6.94
C LYS A 45 -5.60 -8.33 7.64
N LYS A 46 -5.20 -9.23 8.57
CA LYS A 46 -3.92 -9.13 9.26
C LYS A 46 -2.71 -9.09 8.30
N GLU A 47 -2.75 -9.88 7.23
CA GLU A 47 -1.66 -9.90 6.25
C GLU A 47 -1.70 -8.65 5.35
N LEU A 48 -2.88 -8.11 5.07
CA LEU A 48 -3.01 -6.83 4.39
C LEU A 48 -2.51 -5.67 5.26
N ASP A 49 -2.72 -5.72 6.57
CA ASP A 49 -2.17 -4.74 7.53
C ASP A 49 -0.62 -4.79 7.55
N GLU A 50 -0.03 -5.99 7.45
CA GLU A 50 1.43 -6.15 7.28
C GLU A 50 1.90 -5.56 5.94
N CYS A 51 1.15 -5.79 4.86
CA CYS A 51 1.44 -5.15 3.57
C CYS A 51 1.42 -3.62 3.68
N ASP A 52 0.42 -3.06 4.36
CA ASP A 52 0.29 -1.63 4.61
C ASP A 52 1.46 -1.10 5.44
N HIS A 53 1.90 -1.85 6.46
CA HIS A 53 3.10 -1.53 7.21
C HIS A 53 4.35 -1.48 6.31
N LYS A 54 4.52 -2.44 5.40
CA LYS A 54 5.66 -2.49 4.45
C LYS A 54 5.65 -1.32 3.47
N ILE A 55 4.48 -0.94 2.96
CA ILE A 55 4.33 0.24 2.10
C ILE A 55 4.74 1.51 2.87
N ARG A 56 4.31 1.66 4.13
CA ARG A 56 4.70 2.80 4.98
C ARG A 56 6.21 2.82 5.26
N GLU A 57 6.78 1.69 5.65
CA GLU A 57 8.21 1.53 5.93
C GLU A 57 9.07 1.94 4.73
N LYS A 58 8.60 1.63 3.51
CA LYS A 58 9.30 1.88 2.25
C LYS A 58 8.78 3.10 1.48
N ALA A 59 7.89 3.91 2.05
CA ALA A 59 7.14 4.95 1.33
C ALA A 59 8.06 5.91 0.56
N VAL A 60 9.16 6.37 1.17
CA VAL A 60 10.13 7.27 0.53
C VAL A 60 10.81 6.61 -0.67
N GLY A 61 11.14 5.31 -0.57
CA GLY A 61 11.76 4.56 -1.64
C GLY A 61 10.80 4.31 -2.80
N ILE A 62 9.58 3.88 -2.47
CA ILE A 62 8.51 3.64 -3.45
C ILE A 62 8.15 4.95 -4.17
N LEU A 63 7.96 6.05 -3.45
CA LEU A 63 7.63 7.35 -4.05
C LEU A 63 8.70 7.75 -5.08
N LYS A 64 9.97 7.75 -4.70
CA LYS A 64 11.09 8.10 -5.61
C LYS A 64 11.17 7.16 -6.81
N HIS A 65 10.90 5.87 -6.61
CA HIS A 65 10.91 4.87 -7.66
C HIS A 65 9.79 5.13 -8.69
N LEU A 66 8.61 5.53 -8.20
CA LEU A 66 7.41 5.73 -9.00
C LEU A 66 7.29 7.12 -9.61
N GLU A 67 7.98 8.14 -9.09
CA GLU A 67 8.00 9.51 -9.64
C GLU A 67 8.45 9.57 -11.11
N LEU A 68 9.13 8.54 -11.60
CA LEU A 68 9.52 8.39 -13.01
C LEU A 68 8.35 8.12 -13.96
N VAL A 69 7.28 7.49 -13.45
CA VAL A 69 6.15 6.99 -14.24
C VAL A 69 4.78 7.50 -13.75
N HIS A 70 4.72 8.12 -12.57
CA HIS A 70 3.49 8.57 -11.93
C HIS A 70 3.68 9.90 -11.17
N ASP A 71 2.73 10.83 -11.30
CA ASP A 71 2.73 12.12 -10.59
C ASP A 71 1.70 12.09 -9.45
N PHE A 72 2.16 11.70 -8.25
CA PHE A 72 1.32 11.53 -7.04
C PHE A 72 0.51 12.77 -6.67
N ARG A 73 1.03 13.97 -6.98
CA ARG A 73 0.34 15.25 -6.74
C ARG A 73 -0.96 15.41 -7.54
N LYS A 74 -1.15 14.59 -8.58
CA LYS A 74 -2.34 14.58 -9.44
C LYS A 74 -3.24 13.38 -9.19
N SER A 75 -2.97 12.58 -8.16
CA SER A 75 -3.83 11.46 -7.79
C SER A 75 -5.26 11.94 -7.58
N LYS A 76 -6.22 11.22 -8.19
CA LYS A 76 -7.67 11.46 -8.02
C LYS A 76 -8.31 10.43 -7.09
N GLN A 77 -7.50 9.55 -6.50
CA GLN A 77 -7.99 8.48 -5.67
C GLN A 77 -8.44 9.01 -4.31
N SER A 78 -9.36 8.28 -3.70
CA SER A 78 -9.90 8.62 -2.39
C SER A 78 -8.79 8.65 -1.34
N ASP A 79 -8.93 9.46 -0.29
CA ASP A 79 -8.00 9.44 0.85
C ASP A 79 -8.04 8.09 1.60
N GLN A 80 -9.11 7.31 1.43
CA GLN A 80 -9.18 5.92 1.91
C GLN A 80 -8.15 5.01 1.22
N GLU A 81 -7.66 5.42 0.05
CA GLU A 81 -6.61 4.74 -0.69
C GLU A 81 -5.27 5.47 -0.52
N TRP A 82 -4.88 5.66 0.74
CA TRP A 82 -3.74 6.49 1.14
C TRP A 82 -2.41 6.11 0.45
N TRP A 83 -2.26 4.87 -0.02
CA TRP A 83 -1.09 4.41 -0.77
C TRP A 83 -0.93 5.10 -2.14
N TRP A 84 -1.97 5.79 -2.64
CA TRP A 84 -1.89 6.70 -3.79
C TRP A 84 -1.51 8.13 -3.42
N HIS A 85 -1.27 8.40 -2.14
CA HIS A 85 -0.95 9.71 -1.60
C HIS A 85 0.32 9.63 -0.72
N LEU A 86 1.31 8.81 -1.14
CA LEU A 86 2.56 8.62 -0.39
C LEU A 86 3.31 9.93 -0.14
N ASP A 87 3.22 10.89 -1.06
CA ASP A 87 3.76 12.24 -0.88
C ASP A 87 3.16 12.94 0.34
N LYS A 88 1.83 12.81 0.53
CA LYS A 88 1.11 13.37 1.68
C LYS A 88 1.34 12.60 2.97
N VAL A 89 1.52 11.28 2.89
CA VAL A 89 1.90 10.46 4.06
C VAL A 89 3.30 10.84 4.54
N ILE A 90 4.25 11.03 3.62
CA ILE A 90 5.62 11.44 3.94
C ILE A 90 5.66 12.87 4.46
N SER A 91 4.85 13.79 3.92
CA SER A 91 4.78 15.18 4.40
C SER A 91 4.05 15.32 5.74
N GLY A 92 3.32 14.30 6.18
CA GLY A 92 2.48 14.32 7.39
C GLY A 92 1.13 15.00 7.19
N GLU A 93 0.73 15.30 5.94
CA GLU A 93 -0.62 15.78 5.62
C GLU A 93 -1.70 14.70 5.82
N ILE A 94 -1.34 13.43 5.58
CA ILE A 94 -2.15 12.27 5.95
C ILE A 94 -1.50 11.59 7.15
N ASP A 95 -2.15 11.67 8.30
CA ASP A 95 -1.80 10.87 9.48
C ASP A 95 -2.59 9.55 9.46
N LEU A 96 -1.87 8.44 9.32
CA LEU A 96 -2.45 7.09 9.31
C LEU A 96 -2.65 6.53 10.72
N GLY A 97 -2.27 7.28 11.75
CA GLY A 97 -2.18 6.81 13.12
C GLY A 97 -0.98 5.87 13.32
N ASN A 98 -0.26 6.06 14.42
CA ASN A 98 0.65 5.03 14.89
C ASN A 98 -0.19 3.92 15.51
N GLU A 99 -0.08 2.69 15.01
CA GLU A 99 -0.45 1.49 15.76
C GLU A 99 0.56 1.27 16.91
N GLU A 100 0.69 2.24 17.82
CA GLU A 100 1.27 2.00 19.13
C GLU A 100 0.16 1.56 20.09
N GLN A 101 -0.39 0.35 19.90
CA GLN A 101 -1.11 -0.42 20.93
C GLN A 101 -0.91 -1.92 20.59
N MET A 102 -0.28 -2.76 21.40
CA MET A 102 -0.51 -2.99 22.82
C MET A 102 0.79 -3.46 23.53
N THR A 103 1.00 -2.91 24.72
CA THR A 103 1.74 -3.50 25.85
C THR A 103 1.47 -4.97 26.09
#